data_AF-A0A1G2MI57-F1
#
_entry.id   AF-A0A1G2MI57-F1
#
_cell.length_a   1.000
_cell.length_b   1.000
_cell.length_c   1.000
_cell.angle_alpha   90.00
_cell.angle_beta   90.00
_cell.angle_gamma   90.00
#
_symmetry.space_group_name_H-M   'P 1'
#
loop_
_entity.id
_entity.type
_entity.pdbx_description
1 polymer ?
#
loop_
_entity_poly.entity_id
_entity_poly.type
_entity_poly.pdbx_seq_one_letter_code
_entity_poly.pdbx_strand_id
1 'polypeptide(L)' 'MRDSREMKAFLRDLLTESEIIEFAKRFYAARAIAGSTHYAAIEEATGLSSRTIARVKKWYKHGQGGYQLAVKRWKHQI' A
#
# COMPACT_ATOMS: atom_id res chain seq x y z
N MET A 1 -5.42 8.73 17.97
CA MET A 1 -3.96 8.86 17.77
C MET A 1 -3.63 10.23 17.29
N ARG A 2 -2.57 10.82 17.84
CA ARG A 2 -2.24 12.23 17.66
C ARG A 2 -0.97 12.43 16.82
N ASP A 3 -0.07 11.45 16.82
CA ASP A 3 1.17 11.49 16.04
C ASP A 3 1.57 10.13 15.43
N SER A 4 2.66 10.10 14.66
CA SER A 4 3.16 8.92 13.98
C SER A 4 3.79 7.88 14.93
N ARG A 5 4.24 8.28 16.11
CA ARG A 5 4.82 7.36 17.12
C ARG A 5 3.71 6.54 17.77
N GLU A 6 2.62 7.19 18.16
CA GLU A 6 1.42 6.50 18.69
C GLU A 6 0.85 5.49 17.68
N MET A 7 0.78 5.89 16.39
CA MET A 7 0.31 5.00 15.33
C MET A 7 1.24 3.79 15.13
N LYS A 8 2.56 3.99 15.12
CA LYS A 8 3.53 2.90 14.98
C LYS A 8 3.44 1.89 16.11
N ALA A 9 3.32 2.35 17.36
CA ALA A 9 3.18 1.48 18.52
C ALA A 9 1.92 0.61 18.41
N PHE A 10 0.76 1.22 18.18
CA PHE A 10 -0.50 0.49 18.02
C PHE A 10 -0.50 -0.48 16.84
N LEU A 11 0.05 -0.09 15.67
CA LEU A 11 0.13 -1.01 14.54
C LEU A 11 1.05 -2.18 14.84
N ARG A 12 2.09 -1.98 15.66
CA ARG A 12 2.97 -3.07 16.08
C ARG A 12 2.31 -4.01 17.08
N ASP A 13 1.44 -3.49 17.96
CA ASP A 13 0.63 -4.29 18.89
C ASP A 13 -0.49 -5.06 18.16
N LEU A 14 -1.11 -4.43 17.15
CA LEU A 14 -2.24 -4.98 16.41
C LEU A 14 -1.82 -6.02 15.37
N LEU A 15 -0.69 -5.80 14.70
CA LEU A 15 -0.28 -6.57 13.53
C LEU A 15 0.98 -7.38 13.83
N THR A 16 1.01 -8.59 13.28
CA THR A 16 2.23 -9.37 13.16
C THR A 16 3.21 -8.72 12.17
N GLU A 17 4.48 -9.10 12.25
CA GLU A 17 5.50 -8.61 11.32
C GLU A 17 5.18 -8.94 9.86
N SER A 18 4.65 -10.15 9.59
CA SER A 18 4.27 -10.57 8.25
C SER A 18 3.09 -9.75 7.70
N GLU A 19 2.11 -9.39 8.53
CA GLU A 19 1.00 -8.52 8.14
C GLU A 19 1.46 -7.10 7.83
N ILE A 20 2.38 -6.55 8.62
CA ILE A 20 2.99 -5.23 8.35
C ILE A 20 3.67 -5.23 6.98
N ILE A 21 4.49 -6.26 6.70
CA ILE A 21 5.17 -6.42 5.42
C ILE A 21 4.17 -6.55 4.28
N GLU A 22 3.12 -7.37 4.44
CA GLU A 22 2.07 -7.56 3.44
C GLU A 22 1.31 -6.26 3.15
N PHE A 23 1.00 -5.46 4.17
CA PHE A 23 0.32 -4.18 4.02
C PHE A 23 1.22 -3.16 3.31
N ALA A 24 2.51 -3.13 3.67
CA ALA A 24 3.51 -2.29 3.01
C ALA A 24 3.65 -2.64 1.52
N LYS A 25 3.71 -3.93 1.17
CA LYS A 25 3.75 -4.40 -0.23
C LYS A 25 2.51 -3.98 -1.01
N ARG A 26 1.32 -4.10 -0.43
CA ARG A 26 0.07 -3.64 -1.07
C ARG A 26 0.05 -2.13 -1.28
N PHE A 27 0.55 -1.36 -0.31
CA PHE A 27 0.66 0.09 -0.47
C PHE A 27 1.71 0.49 -1.52
N TYR A 28 2.84 -0.23 -1.60
CA TYR A 28 3.80 -0.08 -2.70
C TYR A 28 3.13 -0.32 -4.06
N ALA A 29 2.38 -1.43 -4.21
CA ALA A 29 1.66 -1.73 -5.43
C ALA A 29 0.67 -0.61 -5.81
N ALA A 30 -0.06 -0.05 -4.83
CA ALA A 30 -0.96 1.08 -5.07
C ALA A 30 -0.22 2.33 -5.59
N ARG A 31 0.97 2.63 -5.06
CA ARG A 31 1.84 3.72 -5.55
C ARG A 31 2.32 3.46 -6.97
N ALA A 32 2.75 2.24 -7.29
CA ALA A 32 3.20 1.85 -8.62
C ALA A 32 2.05 1.91 -9.65
N ILE A 33 0.85 1.46 -9.27
CA ILE A 33 -0.37 1.58 -10.08
C ILE A 33 -0.70 3.06 -10.37
N ALA A 34 -0.54 3.94 -9.39
CA ALA A 34 -0.71 5.39 -9.58
C ALA A 34 0.34 6.02 -10.52
N GLY A 35 1.50 5.36 -10.69
CA GLY A 35 2.55 5.72 -11.62
C GLY A 35 2.51 4.95 -12.95
N SER A 36 1.41 4.23 -13.25
CA SER A 36 1.25 3.44 -14.47
C SER A 36 2.30 2.33 -14.68
N THR A 37 2.90 1.81 -13.61
CA THR A 37 3.88 0.70 -13.67
C THR A 37 3.23 -0.61 -14.14
N HIS A 38 3.94 -1.38 -14.96
CA HIS A 38 3.50 -2.70 -15.43
C HIS A 38 3.45 -3.75 -14.31
N TYR A 39 2.54 -4.71 -14.43
CA TYR A 39 2.31 -5.73 -13.38
C TYR A 39 3.56 -6.55 -13.08
N ALA A 40 4.30 -6.99 -14.09
CA ALA A 40 5.50 -7.81 -13.89
C ALA A 40 6.54 -7.10 -12.99
N ALA A 41 6.76 -5.80 -13.18
CA ALA A 41 7.67 -5.03 -12.34
C ALA A 41 7.15 -4.89 -10.89
N ILE A 42 5.83 -4.83 -10.70
CA ILE A 42 5.22 -4.82 -9.35
C ILE A 42 5.38 -6.18 -8.68
N GLU A 43 5.18 -7.28 -9.42
CA GLU A 43 5.40 -8.64 -8.92
C GLU A 43 6.85 -8.84 -8.49
N GLU A 44 7.81 -8.45 -9.32
CA GLU A 44 9.24 -8.55 -9.03
C GLU A 44 9.62 -7.73 -7.79
N ALA A 45 9.15 -6.49 -7.69
CA ALA A 45 9.50 -5.61 -6.56
C ALA A 45 8.84 -6.01 -5.22
N THR A 46 7.69 -6.69 -5.25
CA THR A 46 6.89 -6.94 -4.03
C THR A 46 6.73 -8.41 -3.66
N GLY A 47 6.92 -9.32 -4.62
CA GLY A 47 6.56 -10.74 -4.49
C GLY A 47 5.03 -10.98 -4.40
N LEU A 48 4.20 -9.96 -4.65
CA LEU A 48 2.74 -10.15 -4.69
C LEU A 48 2.34 -10.87 -5.97
N SER A 49 1.33 -11.73 -5.90
CA SER A 49 0.75 -12.35 -7.08
C SER A 49 -0.07 -11.37 -7.92
N SER A 50 -0.16 -11.62 -9.24
CA SER A 50 -1.05 -10.93 -10.18
C SER A 50 -2.48 -10.77 -9.66
N ARG A 51 -3.04 -11.80 -9.01
CA ARG A 51 -4.38 -11.75 -8.40
C ARG A 51 -4.47 -10.72 -7.28
N THR A 52 -3.41 -10.57 -6.48
CA THR A 52 -3.36 -9.58 -5.40
C THR A 52 -3.16 -8.17 -5.95
N ILE A 53 -2.28 -7.98 -6.94
CA ILE A 53 -2.10 -6.69 -7.62
C ILE A 53 -3.40 -6.25 -8.31
N ALA A 54 -4.11 -7.18 -8.97
CA ALA A 54 -5.43 -6.90 -9.56
C ALA A 54 -6.46 -6.44 -8.52
N ARG A 55 -6.47 -7.05 -7.33
CA ARG A 55 -7.32 -6.61 -6.21
C ARG A 55 -6.94 -5.22 -5.73
N VAL A 56 -5.65 -4.93 -5.56
CA VAL A 56 -5.17 -3.58 -5.21
C VAL A 56 -5.61 -2.56 -6.26
N LYS A 57 -5.42 -2.85 -7.55
CA LYS A 57 -5.87 -1.96 -8.65
C LYS A 57 -7.38 -1.71 -8.62
N LYS A 58 -8.18 -2.75 -8.38
CA LYS A 58 -9.64 -2.63 -8.27
C LYS A 58 -10.02 -1.65 -7.16
N TRP A 59 -9.47 -1.81 -5.96
CA TRP A 59 -9.74 -0.93 -4.81
C TRP A 59 -9.12 0.46 -4.95
N TYR A 60 -7.98 0.57 -5.64
CA TYR A 60 -7.39 1.86 -5.99
C TYR A 60 -8.29 2.65 -6.95
N LYS A 61 -8.92 2.00 -7.95
CA LYS A 61 -9.75 2.70 -8.94
C LYS A 61 -11.20 2.90 -8.51
N HIS A 62 -11.77 1.92 -7.83
CA HIS A 62 -13.22 1.83 -7.58
C HIS A 62 -13.55 1.60 -6.10
N GLY A 63 -12.57 1.74 -5.20
CA GLY A 63 -12.78 1.64 -3.77
C GLY A 63 -13.22 2.97 -3.14
N GLN A 64 -13.05 3.06 -1.82
CA GLN A 64 -13.51 4.20 -1.02
C GLN A 64 -12.55 5.42 -1.06
N GLY A 65 -11.64 5.52 -2.03
CA GLY A 65 -10.72 6.66 -2.16
C GLY A 65 -9.50 6.64 -1.21
N GLY A 66 -9.43 5.70 -0.27
CA GLY A 66 -8.37 5.65 0.75
C GLY A 66 -6.96 5.50 0.17
N TYR A 67 -6.78 4.64 -0.83
CA TYR A 67 -5.48 4.51 -1.51
C TYR A 67 -5.08 5.80 -2.22
N GLN A 68 -6.00 6.43 -2.96
CA GLN A 68 -5.72 7.67 -3.69
C GLN A 68 -5.30 8.79 -2.73
N LEU A 69 -6.02 8.94 -1.61
CA LEU A 69 -5.69 9.93 -0.57
C LEU A 69 -4.30 9.67 0.02
N ALA A 70 -4.01 8.43 0.43
CA ALA A 70 -2.73 8.06 1.02
C ALA A 70 -1.57 8.24 0.04
N VAL A 71 -1.73 7.82 -1.21
CA VAL A 71 -0.70 7.99 -2.27
C VAL A 71 -0.50 9.47 -2.59
N LYS A 72 -1.56 10.28 -2.66
CA LYS A 72 -1.45 11.73 -2.88
C LYS A 72 -0.64 12.39 -1.76
N ARG A 73 -0.95 12.09 -0.49
CA ARG A 73 -0.22 12.64 0.68
C ARG A 73 1.23 12.18 0.72
N TRP A 74 1.51 10.93 0.34
CA TRP A 74 2.88 10.42 0.25
C TRP A 74 3.74 11.25 -0.72
N LYS A 75 3.20 11.63 -1.88
CA LYS A 75 3.94 12.44 -2.88
C LYS A 75 4.30 13.86 -2.38
N HIS A 76 3.64 14.36 -1.33
CA HIS A 76 3.91 15.69 -0.77
C HIS A 76 4.96 15.66 0.36
N GLN A 77 5.53 14.49 0.66
CA GLN A 77 6.57 14.32 1.68
C GLN A 77 7.97 14.16 1.08
N ILE A 78 8.13 14.43 -0.23
CA ILE A 78 9.41 14.40 -0.96
C ILE A 78 9.64 15.78 -1.55
#